data_AF-A0A3P7IM63-F1
#
_entry.id   AF-A0A3P7IM63-F1
#
_cell.length_a   1.000
_cell.length_b   1.000
_cell.length_c   1.000
_cell.angle_alpha   90.00
_cell.angle_beta   90.00
_cell.angle_gamma   90.00
#
_symmetry.space_group_name_H-M   'P 1'
#
loop_
_entity.id
_entity.type
_entity.pdbx_description
1 polymer ?
#
loop_
_entity_poly.entity_id
_entity_poly.type
_entity_poly.pdbx_seq_one_letter_code
_entity_poly.pdbx_strand_id
1 'polypeptide(L)'
;MITTPEKWDGITRSWATREYVRQVHLIIIDEIHLLGVDRGAVLEAIITRLKLLTRRSCVRESPARLLGLSTALANAGDVAEWLGIHDDGLFNFRPSVRPVPVDVHIQGFPGQHYCPRMALMNKPAFKAIISYSPLKPVLVFVASRRQTRLTAMAFISHLVAESDPRQWLHIDMAELEVLLQSVKDENLKLTLPFGIGMHHAGLSPHERAIVEQVVVCRKEDPSSNRNSYPCLGNQHASSLSNY
;
A
#
# COMPACT_ATOMS: atom_id res chain seq x y z
N MET A 1 -21.51 -2.25 1.21
CA MET A 1 -21.13 -0.82 1.16
C MET A 1 -19.70 -0.71 1.68
N ILE A 2 -18.84 0.00 0.94
CA ILE A 2 -17.44 0.26 1.33
C ILE A 2 -17.35 1.76 1.64
N THR A 3 -16.76 2.13 2.78
CA THR A 3 -16.71 3.51 3.24
C THR A 3 -15.53 3.72 4.18
N THR A 4 -15.02 4.95 4.26
CA THR A 4 -14.03 5.32 5.29
C THR A 4 -14.72 5.48 6.64
N PRO A 5 -13.96 5.36 7.76
CA PRO A 5 -14.49 5.58 9.11
C PRO A 5 -15.17 6.94 9.26
N GLU A 6 -14.61 8.01 8.69
CA GLU A 6 -15.16 9.37 8.82
C GLU A 6 -16.52 9.51 8.15
N LYS A 7 -16.66 8.97 6.93
CA LYS A 7 -17.92 8.96 6.19
C LYS A 7 -18.97 8.13 6.93
N TRP A 8 -18.58 6.99 7.48
CA TRP A 8 -19.49 6.13 8.23
C TRP A 8 -19.90 6.73 9.58
N ASP A 9 -19.00 7.38 10.30
CA ASP A 9 -19.32 8.10 11.53
C ASP A 9 -20.37 9.19 11.25
N GLY A 10 -20.18 9.98 10.19
CA GLY A 10 -21.15 10.98 9.77
C GLY A 10 -22.55 10.40 9.48
N ILE A 11 -22.61 9.23 8.84
CA ILE A 11 -23.88 8.54 8.54
C ILE A 11 -24.54 8.02 9.82
N THR A 12 -23.77 7.39 10.71
CA THR A 12 -24.30 6.70 11.88
C THR A 12 -24.69 7.63 13.03
N ARG A 13 -24.26 8.91 13.03
CA ARG A 13 -24.76 9.92 13.97
C ARG A 13 -26.28 10.12 13.89
N SER A 14 -26.87 9.99 12.70
CA SER A 14 -28.31 10.10 12.46
C SER A 14 -28.99 8.73 12.26
N TRP A 15 -28.53 7.69 12.96
CA TRP A 15 -29.10 6.34 12.89
C TRP A 15 -30.60 6.27 13.21
N ALA A 16 -31.14 7.25 13.93
CA ALA A 16 -32.55 7.30 14.31
C ALA A 16 -33.48 7.58 13.12
N THR A 17 -33.02 8.39 12.16
CA THR A 17 -33.80 8.79 10.98
C THR A 17 -33.48 7.93 9.76
N ARG A 18 -32.36 7.20 9.78
CA ARG A 18 -31.84 6.43 8.64
C ARG A 18 -32.07 4.92 8.83
N GLU A 19 -33.12 4.40 8.23
CA GLU A 19 -33.52 3.00 8.35
C GLU A 19 -32.43 2.02 7.87
N TYR A 20 -31.75 2.33 6.77
CA TYR A 20 -30.69 1.47 6.22
C TYR A 20 -29.52 1.22 7.19
N VAL A 21 -29.26 2.13 8.15
CA VAL A 21 -28.24 1.92 9.19
C VAL A 21 -28.67 0.82 10.17
N ARG A 22 -29.97 0.70 10.42
CA ARG A 22 -30.55 -0.32 11.31
C ARG A 22 -30.62 -1.70 10.65
N GLN A 23 -30.69 -1.74 9.32
CA GLN A 23 -30.73 -2.98 8.53
C GLN A 23 -29.34 -3.60 8.29
N VAL A 24 -28.26 -3.01 8.80
CA VAL A 24 -26.91 -3.57 8.67
C VAL A 24 -26.72 -4.76 9.61
N HIS A 25 -26.51 -5.94 9.04
CA HIS A 25 -26.33 -7.19 9.78
C HIS A 25 -24.86 -7.60 9.99
N LEU A 26 -23.95 -7.15 9.12
CA LEU A 26 -22.53 -7.48 9.15
C LEU A 26 -21.70 -6.20 8.99
N ILE A 27 -20.70 -6.04 9.85
CA ILE A 27 -19.76 -4.94 9.82
C ILE A 27 -18.36 -5.52 9.83
N ILE A 28 -17.60 -5.20 8.80
CA ILE A 28 -16.21 -5.59 8.66
C ILE A 28 -15.38 -4.32 8.88
N ILE A 29 -14.51 -4.35 9.88
CA ILE A 29 -13.55 -3.29 10.17
C ILE A 29 -12.19 -3.82 9.77
N ASP A 30 -11.67 -3.28 8.66
CA ASP A 30 -10.31 -3.58 8.24
C ASP A 30 -9.30 -2.71 9.00
N GLU A 31 -8.12 -3.25 9.24
CA GLU A 31 -7.02 -2.60 9.97
C GLU A 31 -7.40 -2.03 11.35
N ILE A 32 -8.08 -2.82 12.18
CA ILE A 32 -8.52 -2.41 13.53
C ILE A 32 -7.37 -2.03 14.48
N HIS A 33 -6.14 -2.47 14.20
CA HIS A 33 -4.94 -2.02 14.92
C HIS A 33 -4.73 -0.50 14.85
N LEU A 34 -5.37 0.19 13.90
CA LEU A 34 -5.35 1.65 13.80
C LEU A 34 -6.15 2.36 14.92
N LEU A 35 -6.81 1.62 15.82
CA LEU A 35 -7.41 2.19 17.04
C LEU A 35 -6.38 2.93 17.91
N GLY A 36 -5.11 2.53 17.88
CA GLY A 36 -4.03 3.12 18.68
C GLY A 36 -3.32 4.32 18.06
N VAL A 37 -3.72 4.80 16.88
CA VAL A 37 -3.07 5.92 16.17
C VAL A 37 -4.01 7.14 16.05
N ASP A 38 -3.52 8.25 15.49
CA ASP A 38 -4.20 9.56 15.44
C ASP A 38 -5.61 9.59 14.81
N ARG A 39 -6.05 8.52 14.13
CA ARG A 39 -7.42 8.36 13.57
C ARG A 39 -8.28 7.32 14.30
N GLY A 40 -7.77 6.71 15.36
CA GLY A 40 -8.43 5.64 16.10
C GLY A 40 -9.71 6.07 16.81
N ALA A 41 -9.78 7.32 17.27
CA ALA A 41 -10.97 7.85 17.97
C ALA A 41 -12.26 7.77 17.13
N VAL A 42 -12.16 7.92 15.80
CA VAL A 42 -13.32 7.82 14.90
C VAL A 42 -13.82 6.37 14.82
N LEU A 43 -12.91 5.41 14.69
CA LEU A 43 -13.23 3.98 14.74
C LEU A 43 -13.83 3.60 16.09
N GLU A 44 -13.26 4.10 17.18
CA GLU A 44 -13.75 3.87 18.54
C GLU A 44 -15.18 4.37 18.73
N ALA A 45 -15.48 5.58 18.26
CA ALA A 45 -16.81 6.17 18.30
C ALA A 45 -17.84 5.34 17.52
N ILE A 46 -17.46 4.86 16.33
CA ILE A 46 -18.31 3.98 15.50
C ILE A 46 -18.61 2.68 16.24
N ILE A 47 -17.58 1.98 16.71
CA ILE A 47 -17.71 0.68 17.37
C ILE A 47 -18.57 0.81 18.62
N THR A 48 -18.34 1.85 19.42
CA THR A 48 -19.12 2.14 20.63
C THR A 48 -20.59 2.38 20.29
N ARG A 49 -20.88 3.15 19.25
CA ARG A 49 -22.25 3.39 18.78
C ARG A 49 -22.93 2.10 18.32
N LEU A 50 -22.22 1.24 17.60
CA LEU A 50 -22.74 -0.06 17.16
C LEU A 50 -23.06 -0.99 18.33
N LYS A 51 -22.21 -1.04 19.36
CA LYS A 51 -22.48 -1.78 20.59
C LYS A 51 -23.72 -1.25 21.31
N LEU A 52 -23.87 0.08 21.39
CA LEU A 52 -25.07 0.70 21.98
C LEU A 52 -26.35 0.35 21.21
N LEU A 53 -26.31 0.36 19.87
CA LEU A 53 -27.44 -0.02 19.03
C LEU A 53 -27.81 -1.50 19.18
N THR A 54 -26.80 -2.35 19.34
CA THR A 54 -26.99 -3.80 19.52
C THR A 54 -27.55 -4.14 20.91
N ARG A 55 -27.13 -3.42 21.96
CA ARG A 55 -27.66 -3.60 23.33
C ARG A 55 -29.09 -3.10 23.50
N ARG A 56 -29.51 -2.12 22.70
CA ARG A 56 -30.89 -1.60 22.73
C ARG A 56 -31.78 -2.50 21.87
N SER A 57 -32.25 -3.59 22.46
CA SER A 57 -33.18 -4.57 21.84
C SER A 57 -34.47 -3.98 21.28
N CYS A 58 -34.82 -2.73 21.65
CA CYS A 58 -35.97 -2.01 21.11
C CYS A 58 -35.78 -1.46 19.68
N VAL A 59 -34.56 -1.46 19.15
CA VAL A 59 -34.26 -0.91 17.81
C VAL A 59 -34.05 -2.01 16.77
N ARG A 60 -33.75 -3.25 17.19
CA ARG A 60 -33.35 -4.30 16.27
C ARG A 60 -33.63 -5.70 16.81
N GLU A 61 -34.14 -6.57 15.92
CA GLU A 61 -34.51 -7.96 16.25
C GLU A 61 -33.28 -8.90 16.38
N SER A 62 -32.17 -8.57 15.73
CA SER A 62 -30.93 -9.37 15.75
C SER A 62 -29.69 -8.50 16.03
N PRO A 63 -28.63 -9.01 16.68
CA PRO A 63 -27.37 -8.28 16.88
C PRO A 63 -26.50 -8.24 15.61
N ALA A 64 -25.68 -7.19 15.41
CA ALA A 64 -24.82 -7.10 14.22
C ALA A 64 -23.59 -7.93 14.45
N ARG A 65 -23.24 -8.75 13.45
CA ARG A 65 -21.96 -9.44 13.48
C ARG A 65 -20.85 -8.44 13.19
N LEU A 66 -19.88 -8.38 14.08
CA LEU A 66 -18.67 -7.59 13.92
C LEU A 66 -17.52 -8.52 13.54
N LEU A 67 -16.79 -8.19 12.49
CA LEU A 67 -15.57 -8.86 12.07
C LEU A 67 -14.45 -7.82 12.02
N GLY A 68 -13.45 -7.96 12.90
CA GLY A 68 -12.25 -7.12 12.90
C GLY A 68 -11.12 -7.83 12.18
N LEU A 69 -10.56 -7.21 11.15
CA LEU A 69 -9.33 -7.65 10.51
C LEU A 69 -8.18 -6.77 11.00
N SER A 70 -7.03 -7.38 11.25
CA SER A 70 -5.89 -6.70 11.85
C SER A 70 -4.59 -7.34 11.40
N THR A 71 -3.53 -6.54 11.40
CA THR A 71 -2.18 -7.08 11.57
C THR A 71 -2.00 -7.66 12.98
N ALA A 72 -0.95 -8.46 13.18
CA ALA A 72 -0.65 -9.07 14.46
C ALA A 72 -0.58 -8.04 15.60
N LEU A 73 -1.37 -8.25 16.65
CA LEU A 73 -1.49 -7.34 17.79
C LEU A 73 -0.86 -7.93 19.05
N ALA A 74 -0.09 -7.14 19.77
CA ALA A 74 0.48 -7.56 21.06
C ALA A 74 -0.62 -7.69 22.15
N ASN A 75 -1.56 -6.76 22.17
CA ASN A 75 -2.68 -6.67 23.11
C ASN A 75 -4.01 -7.11 22.48
N ALA A 76 -3.99 -8.17 21.67
CA ALA A 76 -5.19 -8.65 20.97
C ALA A 76 -6.33 -9.06 21.93
N GLY A 77 -5.98 -9.55 23.13
CA GLY A 77 -6.96 -9.91 24.17
C GLY A 77 -7.79 -8.72 24.63
N ASP A 78 -7.16 -7.61 25.01
CA ASP A 78 -7.84 -6.38 25.45
C ASP A 78 -8.76 -5.83 24.36
N VAL A 79 -8.29 -5.86 23.11
CA VAL A 79 -9.09 -5.41 21.95
C VAL A 79 -10.29 -6.35 21.74
N ALA A 80 -10.11 -7.66 21.85
CA ALA A 80 -11.19 -8.64 21.72
C ALA A 80 -12.24 -8.49 22.83
N GLU A 81 -11.79 -8.37 24.09
CA GLU A 81 -12.65 -8.14 25.25
C GLU A 81 -13.44 -6.85 25.09
N TRP A 82 -12.75 -5.76 24.71
CA TRP A 82 -13.43 -4.49 24.45
C TRP A 82 -14.50 -4.66 23.37
N LEU A 83 -14.19 -5.34 22.25
CA LEU A 83 -15.13 -5.62 21.16
C LEU A 83 -16.27 -6.57 21.53
N GLY A 84 -16.18 -7.28 22.65
CA GLY A 84 -17.14 -8.30 23.07
C GLY A 84 -17.01 -9.60 22.27
N ILE A 85 -15.78 -9.92 21.82
CA ILE A 85 -15.46 -11.16 21.11
C ILE A 85 -15.04 -12.20 22.15
N HIS A 86 -15.70 -13.35 22.15
CA HIS A 86 -15.31 -14.51 22.96
C HIS A 86 -14.00 -15.13 22.43
N ASP A 87 -13.29 -15.86 23.30
CA ASP A 87 -11.99 -16.47 22.98
C ASP A 87 -12.04 -17.36 21.71
N ASP A 88 -13.15 -18.06 21.47
CA ASP A 88 -13.37 -18.89 20.28
C ASP A 88 -13.38 -18.11 18.95
N GLY A 89 -13.60 -16.79 19.02
CA GLY A 89 -13.62 -15.88 17.88
C GLY A 89 -12.34 -15.07 17.68
N LEU A 90 -11.37 -15.19 18.60
CA LEU A 90 -10.11 -14.45 18.55
C LEU A 90 -9.01 -15.27 17.86
N PHE A 91 -8.59 -14.81 16.68
CA PHE A 91 -7.47 -15.40 15.95
C PHE A 91 -6.34 -14.38 15.84
N ASN A 92 -5.29 -14.54 16.65
CA ASN A 92 -4.11 -13.68 16.62
C ASN A 92 -2.87 -14.49 16.24
N PHE A 93 -2.28 -14.16 15.09
CA PHE A 93 -1.12 -14.85 14.54
C PHE A 93 0.14 -14.02 14.72
N ARG A 94 1.29 -14.68 14.88
CA ARG A 94 2.58 -13.97 14.92
C ARG A 94 2.86 -13.30 13.57
N PRO A 95 3.55 -12.14 13.52
CA PRO A 95 3.91 -11.47 12.27
C PRO A 95 4.68 -12.34 11.27
N SER A 96 5.36 -13.39 11.76
CA SER A 96 6.12 -14.36 10.98
C SER A 96 5.24 -15.36 10.23
N VAL A 97 3.97 -15.53 10.62
CA VAL A 97 3.00 -16.42 9.96
C VAL A 97 2.45 -15.71 8.73
N ARG A 98 3.28 -15.61 7.69
CA ARG A 98 2.91 -15.06 6.39
C ARG A 98 3.00 -16.17 5.34
N PRO A 99 2.08 -16.25 4.38
CA PRO A 99 2.18 -17.20 3.27
C PRO A 99 3.48 -17.06 2.48
N VAL A 100 4.00 -15.83 2.40
CA VAL A 100 5.31 -15.51 1.82
C VAL A 100 6.23 -15.03 2.94
N PRO A 101 7.32 -15.76 3.24
CA PRO A 101 8.34 -15.34 4.20
C PRO A 101 8.96 -13.99 3.80
N VAL A 102 9.35 -13.21 4.80
CA VAL A 102 9.98 -11.89 4.59
C VAL A 102 11.32 -11.87 5.32
N ASP A 103 12.39 -11.64 4.56
CA ASP A 103 13.73 -11.41 5.11
C ASP A 103 13.95 -9.91 5.29
N VAL A 104 14.32 -9.51 6.51
CA VAL A 104 14.47 -8.10 6.89
C VAL A 104 15.93 -7.80 7.22
N HIS A 105 16.49 -6.83 6.51
CA HIS A 105 17.84 -6.32 6.75
C HIS A 105 17.77 -4.85 7.19
N ILE A 106 18.36 -4.54 8.34
CA ILE A 106 18.41 -3.17 8.88
C ILE A 106 19.85 -2.68 8.84
N GLN A 107 20.09 -1.58 8.12
CA GLN A 107 21.39 -0.93 8.06
C GLN A 107 21.31 0.48 8.65
N GLY A 108 22.10 0.73 9.69
CA GLY A 108 22.21 2.05 10.31
C GLY A 108 23.19 2.95 9.56
N PHE A 109 22.85 4.24 9.43
CA PHE A 109 23.70 5.24 8.79
C PHE A 109 23.97 6.41 9.74
N PRO A 110 25.24 6.71 10.04
CA PRO A 110 25.60 7.80 10.94
C PRO A 110 25.36 9.17 10.28
N GLY A 111 25.24 10.21 11.10
CA GLY A 111 25.10 11.60 10.67
C GLY A 111 23.81 12.26 11.15
N GLN A 112 23.92 13.50 11.61
CA GLN A 112 22.78 14.26 12.13
C GLN A 112 22.04 15.01 11.01
N HIS A 113 22.75 15.48 10.00
CA HIS A 113 22.17 16.27 8.91
C HIS A 113 21.45 15.39 7.90
N TYR A 114 20.19 15.73 7.61
CA TYR A 114 19.31 14.95 6.75
C TYR A 114 19.86 14.77 5.32
N CYS A 115 20.20 15.86 4.61
CA CYS A 115 20.58 15.78 3.19
C CYS A 115 21.84 14.94 2.94
N PRO A 116 22.96 15.14 3.67
CA PRO A 116 24.16 14.31 3.50
C PRO A 116 23.90 12.84 3.85
N ARG A 117 23.10 12.57 4.89
CA ARG A 117 22.75 11.20 5.29
C ARG A 117 21.96 10.48 4.21
N MET A 118 20.97 11.13 3.60
CA MET A 118 20.20 10.55 2.49
C MET A 118 21.09 10.27 1.26
N ALA A 119 21.99 11.20 0.92
CA ALA A 119 22.93 10.99 -0.19
C ALA A 119 23.86 9.79 0.06
N LEU A 120 24.32 9.61 1.31
CA LEU A 120 25.17 8.50 1.72
C LEU A 120 24.46 7.14 1.59
N MET A 121 23.13 7.11 1.74
CA MET A 121 22.32 5.90 1.61
C MET A 121 22.12 5.43 0.16
N ASN A 122 22.30 6.30 -0.83
CA ASN A 122 22.01 5.97 -2.24
C ASN A 122 22.87 4.80 -2.76
N LYS A 123 24.18 4.83 -2.53
CA LYS A 123 25.09 3.78 -3.01
C LYS A 123 24.84 2.42 -2.34
N PRO A 124 24.68 2.33 -1.00
CA PRO A 124 24.25 1.10 -0.34
C PRO A 124 22.89 0.60 -0.82
N ALA A 125 21.90 1.47 -1.02
CA ALA A 125 20.59 1.08 -1.53
C ALA A 125 20.69 0.47 -2.93
N PHE A 126 21.46 1.09 -3.82
CA PHE A 126 21.75 0.56 -5.16
C PHE A 126 22.37 -0.84 -5.10
N LYS A 127 23.38 -1.04 -4.24
CA LYS A 127 23.99 -2.36 -4.05
C LYS A 127 23.02 -3.40 -3.48
N ALA A 128 22.12 -2.99 -2.58
CA ALA A 128 21.11 -3.87 -2.01
C ALA A 128 20.13 -4.37 -3.09
N ILE A 129 19.75 -3.51 -4.05
CA ILE A 129 18.92 -3.90 -5.19
C ILE A 129 19.59 -5.01 -5.99
N ILE A 130 20.85 -4.81 -6.38
CA ILE A 130 21.61 -5.79 -7.16
C ILE A 130 21.80 -7.10 -6.38
N SER A 131 22.04 -7.01 -5.07
CA SER A 131 22.35 -8.18 -4.25
C SER A 131 21.11 -9.03 -3.92
N TYR A 132 20.00 -8.39 -3.53
CA TYR A 132 18.80 -9.09 -3.04
C TYR A 132 17.74 -9.29 -4.12
N SER A 133 17.69 -8.43 -5.13
CA SER A 133 16.62 -8.41 -6.13
C SER A 133 17.12 -8.00 -7.51
N PRO A 134 18.13 -8.68 -8.09
CA PRO A 134 18.74 -8.27 -9.36
C PRO A 134 17.75 -8.29 -10.52
N LEU A 135 16.81 -9.22 -10.48
CA LEU A 135 15.84 -9.44 -11.55
C LEU A 135 14.41 -9.18 -11.09
N LYS A 136 14.12 -9.02 -9.80
CA LYS A 136 12.73 -8.89 -9.32
C LYS A 136 12.38 -7.40 -9.11
N PRO A 137 11.10 -7.01 -9.21
CA PRO A 137 10.68 -5.62 -8.99
C PRO A 137 11.08 -5.12 -7.60
N VAL A 138 11.52 -3.85 -7.53
CA VAL A 138 11.88 -3.20 -6.26
C VAL A 138 11.10 -1.90 -6.09
N LEU A 139 10.55 -1.72 -4.89
CA LEU A 139 9.93 -0.47 -4.45
C LEU A 139 10.81 0.21 -3.40
N VAL A 140 11.26 1.44 -3.69
CA VAL A 140 12.10 2.24 -2.78
C VAL A 140 11.29 3.39 -2.21
N PHE A 141 11.00 3.33 -0.91
CA PHE A 141 10.35 4.42 -0.19
C PHE A 141 11.36 5.49 0.21
N VAL A 142 10.97 6.75 0.03
CA VAL A 142 11.77 7.93 0.35
C VAL A 142 10.93 8.96 1.10
N ALA A 143 11.57 9.81 1.89
CA ALA A 143 10.86 10.70 2.82
C ALA A 143 10.21 11.95 2.19
N SER A 144 10.47 12.26 0.91
CA SER A 144 9.83 13.41 0.25
C SER A 144 9.82 13.31 -1.27
N ARG A 145 8.94 14.07 -1.92
CA ARG A 145 8.90 14.24 -3.39
C ARG A 145 10.25 14.65 -3.97
N ARG A 146 10.93 15.61 -3.33
CA ARG A 146 12.26 16.06 -3.76
C ARG A 146 13.27 14.92 -3.68
N GLN A 147 13.21 14.11 -2.61
CA GLN A 147 14.10 12.98 -2.43
C GLN A 147 13.86 11.88 -3.47
N THR A 148 12.62 11.65 -3.92
CA THR A 148 12.31 10.70 -5.00
C THR A 148 13.14 10.99 -6.24
N ARG A 149 13.13 12.24 -6.68
CA ARG A 149 13.92 12.67 -7.84
C ARG A 149 15.42 12.56 -7.62
N LEU A 150 15.93 13.02 -6.47
CA LEU A 150 17.36 12.97 -6.17
C LEU A 150 17.89 11.53 -6.11
N THR A 151 17.12 10.62 -5.52
CA THR A 151 17.48 9.19 -5.39
C THR A 151 17.44 8.51 -6.76
N ALA A 152 16.41 8.76 -7.57
CA ALA A 152 16.32 8.23 -8.94
C ALA A 152 17.50 8.67 -9.80
N MET A 153 17.87 9.96 -9.77
CA MET A 153 19.02 10.48 -10.51
C MET A 153 20.36 9.91 -10.01
N ALA A 154 20.50 9.70 -8.70
CA ALA A 154 21.66 9.03 -8.14
C ALA A 154 21.77 7.56 -8.61
N PHE A 155 20.65 6.85 -8.71
CA PHE A 155 20.63 5.49 -9.25
C PHE A 155 21.00 5.44 -10.73
N ILE A 156 20.50 6.37 -11.56
CA ILE A 156 20.94 6.48 -12.97
C ILE A 156 22.44 6.70 -13.04
N SER A 157 22.98 7.59 -12.20
CA SER A 157 24.41 7.87 -12.15
C SER A 157 25.24 6.61 -11.80
N HIS A 158 24.68 5.71 -10.98
CA HIS A 158 25.30 4.42 -10.68
C HIS A 158 25.13 3.41 -11.82
N LEU A 159 23.95 3.32 -12.45
CA LEU A 159 23.70 2.45 -13.61
C LEU A 159 24.61 2.75 -14.78
N VAL A 160 24.86 4.04 -15.07
CA VAL A 160 25.75 4.45 -16.18
C VAL A 160 27.19 3.98 -15.96
N ALA A 161 27.60 3.70 -14.71
CA ALA A 161 28.92 3.15 -14.40
C ALA A 161 28.96 1.60 -14.50
N GLU A 162 27.81 0.93 -14.61
CA GLU A 162 27.73 -0.52 -14.80
C GLU A 162 27.89 -0.89 -16.29
N SER A 163 28.16 -2.17 -16.56
CA SER A 163 28.34 -2.66 -17.94
C SER A 163 27.07 -2.56 -18.79
N ASP A 164 25.90 -2.70 -18.17
CA ASP A 164 24.60 -2.50 -18.80
C ASP A 164 23.79 -1.44 -18.02
N PRO A 165 23.75 -0.18 -18.53
CA PRO A 165 22.98 0.89 -17.93
C PRO A 165 21.46 0.70 -18.00
N ARG A 166 20.96 -0.20 -18.84
CA ARG A 166 19.52 -0.46 -19.05
C ARG A 166 19.06 -1.79 -18.45
N GLN A 167 19.87 -2.41 -17.60
CA GLN A 167 19.57 -3.71 -16.98
C GLN A 167 18.22 -3.79 -16.24
N TRP A 168 17.66 -2.66 -15.78
CA TRP A 168 16.35 -2.61 -15.11
C TRP A 168 15.18 -2.29 -16.04
N LEU A 169 15.45 -2.03 -17.31
CA LEU A 169 14.42 -1.79 -18.30
C LEU A 169 13.90 -3.13 -18.84
N HIS A 170 12.64 -3.43 -18.54
CA HIS A 170 11.99 -4.70 -18.95
C HIS A 170 10.86 -4.51 -19.97
N ILE A 171 10.71 -3.29 -20.49
CA ILE A 171 9.78 -2.93 -21.56
C ILE A 171 10.56 -2.67 -22.86
N ASP A 172 9.94 -2.97 -24.00
CA ASP A 172 10.55 -2.65 -25.29
C ASP A 172 10.68 -1.13 -25.47
N MET A 173 11.77 -0.70 -26.10
CA MET A 173 12.06 0.72 -26.28
C MET A 173 11.00 1.41 -27.14
N ALA A 174 10.49 0.74 -28.19
CA ALA A 174 9.47 1.33 -29.05
C ALA A 174 8.14 1.52 -28.30
N GLU A 175 7.76 0.56 -27.45
CA GLU A 175 6.58 0.68 -26.60
C GLU A 175 6.75 1.79 -25.56
N LEU A 176 7.93 1.88 -24.94
CA LEU A 176 8.24 2.95 -23.99
C LEU A 176 8.18 4.33 -24.64
N GLU A 177 8.72 4.49 -25.85
CA GLU A 177 8.70 5.76 -26.58
C GLU A 177 7.27 6.27 -26.81
N VAL A 178 6.33 5.38 -27.13
CA VAL A 178 4.90 5.72 -27.27
C VAL A 178 4.33 6.19 -25.93
N LEU A 179 4.65 5.52 -24.82
CA LEU A 179 4.18 5.93 -23.49
C LEU A 179 4.75 7.31 -23.10
N LEU A 180 6.03 7.55 -23.38
CA LEU A 180 6.75 8.80 -23.06
C LEU A 180 6.16 10.03 -23.76
N GLN A 181 5.52 9.87 -24.93
CA GLN A 181 4.82 10.97 -25.62
C GLN A 181 3.67 11.54 -24.78
N SER A 182 3.05 10.72 -23.93
CA SER A 182 1.94 11.13 -23.08
C SER A 182 2.36 11.64 -21.69
N VAL A 183 3.64 11.47 -21.33
CA VAL A 183 4.21 11.94 -20.05
C VAL A 183 4.54 13.43 -20.14
N LYS A 184 4.22 14.19 -19.10
CA LYS A 184 4.51 15.63 -19.03
C LYS A 184 5.68 15.93 -18.10
N ASP A 185 5.87 15.15 -17.04
CA ASP A 185 6.98 15.33 -16.11
C ASP A 185 8.33 15.00 -16.76
N GLU A 186 9.18 16.02 -16.90
CA GLU A 186 10.49 15.90 -17.53
C GLU A 186 11.44 14.96 -16.77
N ASN A 187 11.33 14.90 -15.44
CA ASN A 187 12.18 14.00 -14.66
C ASN A 187 11.75 12.54 -14.86
N LEU A 188 10.44 12.30 -15.05
CA LEU A 188 9.93 10.98 -15.36
C LEU A 188 10.39 10.51 -16.75
N LYS A 189 10.39 11.39 -17.75
CA LYS A 189 10.95 11.11 -19.09
C LYS A 189 12.43 10.74 -19.05
N LEU A 190 13.21 11.36 -18.16
CA LEU A 190 14.63 11.06 -18.00
C LEU A 190 14.89 9.74 -17.27
N THR A 191 14.01 9.32 -16.37
CA THR A 191 14.23 8.18 -15.47
C THR A 191 13.69 6.86 -16.02
N LEU A 192 12.54 6.89 -16.69
CA LEU A 192 11.91 5.71 -17.26
C LEU A 192 12.77 4.92 -18.27
N PRO A 193 13.56 5.54 -19.17
CA PRO A 193 14.45 4.81 -20.08
C PRO A 193 15.55 3.99 -19.41
N PHE A 194 15.82 4.24 -18.13
CA PHE A 194 16.74 3.44 -17.31
C PHE A 194 16.01 2.39 -16.46
N GLY A 195 14.70 2.20 -16.67
CA GLY A 195 13.88 1.29 -15.88
C GLY A 195 13.50 1.83 -14.49
N ILE A 196 13.67 3.14 -14.23
CA ILE A 196 13.38 3.74 -12.93
C ILE A 196 12.11 4.58 -13.02
N GLY A 197 11.03 4.10 -12.40
CA GLY A 197 9.79 4.85 -12.23
C GLY A 197 9.79 5.70 -10.95
N MET A 198 9.28 6.93 -11.03
CA MET A 198 9.04 7.76 -9.83
C MET A 198 7.55 7.84 -9.55
N HIS A 199 7.15 7.75 -8.29
CA HIS A 199 5.76 7.86 -7.88
C HIS A 199 5.60 8.82 -6.68
N HIS A 200 4.80 9.88 -6.85
CA HIS A 200 4.51 10.86 -5.80
C HIS A 200 3.21 11.63 -6.08
N ALA A 201 2.64 12.28 -5.05
CA ALA A 201 1.36 13.00 -5.14
C ALA A 201 1.31 14.13 -6.20
N GLY A 202 2.45 14.65 -6.63
CA GLY A 202 2.52 15.68 -7.66
C GLY A 202 2.44 15.18 -9.11
N LEU A 203 2.32 13.87 -9.36
CA LEU A 203 2.13 13.32 -10.71
C LEU A 203 0.64 13.28 -11.06
N SER A 204 0.33 13.44 -12.34
CA SER A 204 -1.04 13.23 -12.81
C SER A 204 -1.48 11.77 -12.60
N PRO A 205 -2.79 11.50 -12.44
CA PRO A 205 -3.29 10.13 -12.36
C PRO A 205 -2.86 9.27 -13.55
N HIS A 206 -2.79 9.87 -14.74
CA HIS A 206 -2.32 9.22 -15.96
C HIS A 206 -0.86 8.78 -15.88
N GLU A 207 0.04 9.67 -15.44
CA GLU A 207 1.46 9.34 -15.26
C GLU A 207 1.68 8.29 -14.18
N ARG A 208 0.89 8.33 -13.09
CA ARG A 208 0.94 7.29 -12.05
C ARG A 208 0.57 5.92 -12.61
N ALA A 209 -0.51 5.85 -13.40
CA ALA A 209 -0.93 4.61 -14.06
C ALA A 209 0.13 4.07 -15.02
N ILE A 210 0.82 4.94 -15.78
CA ILE A 210 1.93 4.53 -16.66
C ILE A 210 3.07 3.93 -15.84
N VAL A 211 3.49 4.57 -14.75
CA VAL A 211 4.57 4.06 -13.90
C VAL A 211 4.20 2.71 -13.29
N GLU A 212 2.98 2.58 -12.78
CA GLU A 212 2.46 1.32 -12.25
C GLU A 212 2.44 0.23 -13.34
N GLN A 213 1.98 0.56 -14.55
CA GLN A 213 1.95 -0.36 -15.68
C GLN A 213 3.36 -0.83 -16.06
N VAL A 214 4.33 0.07 -16.18
CA VAL A 214 5.71 -0.29 -16.56
C VAL A 214 6.38 -1.17 -15.49
N VAL A 215 6.07 -0.95 -14.21
CA VAL A 215 6.61 -1.77 -13.10
C VAL A 215 5.96 -3.15 -13.03
N VAL A 216 4.65 -3.25 -13.34
CA VAL A 216 3.89 -4.51 -13.27
C VAL A 216 4.03 -5.35 -14.55
N CYS A 217 4.08 -4.72 -15.72
CA CYS A 217 4.23 -5.37 -17.02
C CYS A 217 5.66 -5.87 -17.19
N ARG A 218 5.97 -6.97 -16.52
CA ARG A 218 7.11 -7.79 -16.87
C ARG A 218 6.64 -8.89 -17.81
N LYS A 219 7.20 -8.95 -19.03
CA LYS A 219 7.18 -10.20 -19.79
C LYS A 219 7.96 -11.23 -18.98
N GLU A 220 7.26 -12.21 -18.40
CA GLU A 220 7.95 -13.31 -17.74
C GLU A 220 8.81 -14.08 -18.74
N ASP A 221 9.93 -14.59 -18.22
CA ASP A 221 10.85 -15.49 -18.88
C ASP A 221 10.07 -16.69 -19.46
N PRO A 222 10.20 -17.06 -20.74
CA PRO A 222 9.44 -18.15 -21.36
C PRO A 222 9.69 -19.55 -20.76
N SER A 223 10.57 -19.66 -19.76
CA SER A 223 10.87 -20.88 -18.99
C SER A 223 9.97 -21.06 -17.75
N SER A 224 9.18 -20.05 -17.38
CA SER A 224 8.24 -20.06 -16.25
C SER A 224 6.91 -20.68 -16.67
N ASN A 225 6.71 -21.98 -16.36
CA ASN A 225 5.49 -22.73 -16.68
C ASN A 225 4.29 -22.41 -15.75
N ARG A 226 4.05 -21.13 -15.42
CA ARG A 226 2.91 -20.70 -14.59
C ARG A 226 1.96 -19.82 -15.41
N ASN A 227 0.67 -20.13 -15.28
CA ASN A 227 -0.43 -19.59 -16.04
C ASN A 227 -0.31 -18.08 -16.32
N SER A 228 -0.35 -17.76 -17.60
CA SER A 228 -0.34 -16.44 -18.19
C SER A 228 -1.57 -15.62 -17.77
N TYR A 229 -1.33 -14.43 -17.23
CA TYR A 229 -2.31 -13.35 -17.29
C TYR A 229 -1.88 -12.42 -18.42
N PRO A 230 -2.70 -12.22 -19.48
CA PRO A 230 -2.33 -11.32 -20.56
C PRO A 230 -2.24 -9.89 -20.02
N CYS A 231 -1.14 -9.21 -20.35
CA CYS A 231 -1.00 -7.76 -20.24
C CYS A 231 -1.91 -7.07 -21.27
N LEU A 232 -3.23 -7.21 -21.14
CA LEU A 232 -4.27 -6.46 -21.85
C LEU A 232 -5.62 -6.84 -21.23
N GLY A 233 -6.13 -5.96 -20.38
CA GLY A 233 -7.47 -6.09 -19.81
C GLY A 233 -7.51 -5.87 -18.30
N ASN A 234 -7.40 -4.61 -17.87
CA ASN A 234 -7.92 -4.21 -16.56
C ASN A 234 -8.54 -2.80 -16.64
N GLN A 235 -9.59 -2.69 -17.45
CA GLN A 235 -10.77 -1.97 -16.97
C GLN A 235 -11.25 -2.76 -15.73
N HIS A 236 -10.74 -2.42 -14.54
CA HIS A 236 -11.33 -2.71 -13.21
C HIS A 236 -10.33 -2.59 -12.03
N ALA A 237 -9.06 -2.23 -12.24
CA ALA A 237 -8.12 -2.00 -11.14
C ALA A 237 -8.08 -0.53 -10.62
N SER A 238 -8.94 0.35 -11.15
CA SER A 238 -8.96 1.78 -10.82
C SER A 238 -9.79 2.17 -9.59
N SER A 239 -10.09 1.24 -8.68
CA SER A 239 -10.92 1.53 -7.49
C SER A 239 -10.21 1.44 -6.13
N LEU A 240 -8.88 1.23 -6.07
CA LEU A 240 -8.18 1.09 -4.79
C LEU A 240 -7.04 2.09 -4.52
N SER A 241 -6.83 3.11 -5.36
CA SER A 241 -5.82 4.17 -5.10
C SER A 241 -6.37 5.59 -4.96
N ASN A 242 -7.65 5.71 -4.59
CA ASN A 242 -8.22 6.97 -4.11
C ASN A 242 -9.12 6.69 -2.91
N TYR A 243 -8.56 6.52 -1.71
CA TYR A 243 -9.15 6.95 -0.43
C TYR A 243 -8.07 7.08 0.64
#